data_AF-A0A7X3X1J7-F1
#
_entry.id   AF-A0A7X3X1J7-F1
#
_cell.length_a   1.000
_cell.length_b   1.000
_cell.length_c   1.000
_cell.angle_alpha   90.00
_cell.angle_beta   90.00
_cell.angle_gamma   90.00
#
_symmetry.space_group_name_H-M   'P 1'
#
loop_
_entity.id
_entity.type
_entity.pdbx_description
1 polymer ?
#
loop_
_entity_poly.entity_id
_entity_poly.type
_entity_poly.pdbx_seq_one_letter_code
_entity_poly.pdbx_strand_id
1 'polypeptide(L)'
;MAVHDAYARFTPYELLLPDPDFPDRCFTAITREAEERGVDAGNPAAYVMLGAVQGALTELREEDAGAESAHDHAGILFHAYHFWRCGGGVVLAHRKTVRGLLAGGVGVC
;
A
#
# COMPACT_ATOMS: atom_id res chain seq x y z
N MET A 1 -11.31 -14.09 17.14
CA MET A 1 -10.65 -14.38 15.85
C MET A 1 -11.43 -15.45 15.15
N ALA A 2 -11.88 -15.15 13.93
CA ALA A 2 -12.57 -16.13 13.12
C ALA A 2 -11.55 -17.07 12.47
N VAL A 3 -11.96 -18.28 12.07
CA VAL A 3 -11.04 -19.33 11.58
C VAL A 3 -10.19 -18.90 10.38
N HIS A 4 -10.64 -17.88 9.63
CA HIS A 4 -9.93 -17.31 8.49
C HIS A 4 -8.69 -16.50 8.88
N ASP A 5 -8.71 -15.86 10.05
CA ASP A 5 -7.57 -15.07 10.55
C ASP A 5 -6.32 -15.94 10.77
N ALA A 6 -6.51 -17.24 11.07
CA ALA A 6 -5.42 -18.19 11.23
C ALA A 6 -4.60 -18.45 9.95
N TYR A 7 -5.17 -18.11 8.79
CA TYR A 7 -4.53 -18.23 7.48
C TYR A 7 -4.08 -16.88 6.92
N ALA A 8 -4.44 -15.78 7.58
CA ALA A 8 -3.94 -14.46 7.20
C ALA A 8 -2.43 -14.43 7.40
N ARG A 9 -1.73 -13.99 6.35
CA ARG A 9 -0.30 -13.72 6.39
C ARG A 9 -0.16 -12.21 6.34
N PHE A 10 0.78 -11.68 7.12
CA PHE A 10 1.26 -10.33 6.90
C PHE A 10 1.67 -10.22 5.44
N THR A 11 1.09 -9.24 4.78
CA THR A 11 1.45 -8.86 3.44
C THR A 11 2.88 -8.32 3.44
N PRO A 12 3.58 -8.39 2.30
CA PRO A 12 4.94 -7.86 2.21
C PRO A 12 5.09 -6.40 2.64
N TYR A 13 4.06 -5.57 2.48
CA TYR A 13 4.12 -4.17 2.89
C TYR A 13 3.85 -3.98 4.39
N GLU A 14 2.97 -4.77 5.03
CA GLU A 14 2.77 -4.72 6.50
C GLU A 14 4.05 -5.06 7.28
N LEU A 15 4.95 -5.84 6.68
CA LEU A 15 6.27 -6.14 7.26
C LEU A 15 7.25 -4.97 7.19
N LEU A 16 6.98 -3.97 6.36
CA LEU A 16 7.84 -2.81 6.09
C LEU A 16 7.31 -1.54 6.74
N LEU A 17 6.16 -1.60 7.41
CA LEU A 17 5.63 -0.45 8.13
C LEU A 17 6.30 -0.34 9.50
N PRO A 18 6.66 0.88 9.94
CA PRO A 18 7.38 1.08 11.19
C PRO A 18 6.50 0.75 12.41
N ASP A 19 5.20 1.02 12.31
CA ASP A 19 4.25 0.77 13.40
C ASP A 19 2.83 0.48 12.86
N PRO A 20 1.95 -0.17 13.66
CA PRO A 20 0.59 -0.51 13.26
C PRO A 20 -0.34 0.68 12.98
N ASP A 21 -0.05 1.87 13.55
CA ASP A 21 -0.86 3.08 13.39
C ASP A 21 -0.44 3.88 12.14
N PHE A 22 0.68 3.50 11.50
CA PHE A 22 1.20 4.16 10.31
C PHE A 22 0.17 4.24 9.16
N PRO A 23 -0.56 3.17 8.78
CA PRO A 23 -1.56 3.26 7.72
C PRO A 23 -2.63 4.31 7.98
N ASP A 24 -3.27 4.24 9.15
CA ASP A 24 -4.41 5.09 9.47
C ASP A 24 -3.99 6.57 9.59
N ARG A 25 -2.76 6.83 10.08
CA ARG A 25 -2.18 8.17 10.13
C ARG A 25 -1.79 8.68 8.75
N CYS A 26 -0.92 7.96 8.04
CA CYS A 26 -0.27 8.42 6.82
C CYS A 26 -1.19 8.32 5.60
N PHE A 27 -1.91 7.22 5.42
CA PHE A 27 -2.78 7.03 4.26
C PHE A 27 -4.02 7.91 4.30
N THR A 28 -4.56 8.21 5.48
CA THR A 28 -5.61 9.22 5.65
C THR A 28 -5.10 10.61 5.24
N ALA A 29 -3.89 11.00 5.68
CA ALA A 29 -3.31 12.29 5.31
C ALA A 29 -3.07 12.41 3.79
N ILE A 30 -2.58 11.34 3.16
CA ILE A 30 -2.38 11.26 1.71
C ILE A 30 -3.72 11.38 0.97
N THR A 31 -4.75 10.67 1.41
CA THR A 31 -6.10 10.73 0.81
C THR A 31 -6.62 12.17 0.86
N ARG A 32 -6.55 12.78 2.03
CA ARG A 32 -7.00 14.16 2.26
C ARG A 32 -6.24 15.15 1.37
N GLU A 33 -4.91 15.06 1.31
CA GLU A 33 -4.12 15.97 0.48
C GLU A 33 -4.44 15.79 -1.02
N ALA A 34 -4.56 14.55 -1.49
CA ALA A 34 -4.91 14.27 -2.88
C ALA A 34 -6.28 14.86 -3.25
N GLU A 35 -7.28 14.73 -2.38
CA GLU A 35 -8.61 15.31 -2.55
C GLU A 35 -8.57 16.84 -2.55
N GLU A 36 -7.91 17.46 -1.57
CA GLU A 36 -7.77 18.92 -1.45
C GLU A 36 -7.07 19.53 -2.67
N ARG A 37 -6.11 18.81 -3.27
CA ARG A 37 -5.34 19.27 -4.44
C ARG A 37 -5.93 18.82 -5.78
N GLY A 38 -6.97 18.00 -5.79
CA GLY A 38 -7.53 17.40 -7.01
C GLY A 38 -6.52 16.53 -7.77
N VAL A 39 -5.58 15.89 -7.06
CA VAL A 39 -4.53 15.04 -7.63
C VAL A 39 -5.03 13.61 -7.72
N ASP A 40 -4.82 12.98 -8.88
CA ASP A 40 -5.07 11.55 -9.05
C ASP A 40 -4.00 10.72 -8.33
N ALA A 41 -4.36 10.24 -7.14
CA ALA A 41 -3.50 9.36 -6.35
C ALA A 41 -3.25 7.98 -7.01
N GLY A 42 -4.01 7.60 -8.05
CA GLY A 42 -3.75 6.39 -8.83
C GLY A 42 -2.61 6.53 -9.85
N ASN A 43 -2.16 7.76 -10.13
CA ASN A 43 -0.99 8.02 -10.95
C ASN A 43 0.28 8.02 -10.06
N PRO A 44 1.21 7.06 -10.22
CA PRO A 44 2.38 6.96 -9.35
C PRO A 44 3.26 8.22 -9.35
N ALA A 45 3.38 8.89 -10.49
CA ALA A 45 4.18 10.10 -10.64
C ALA A 45 3.53 11.32 -9.96
N ALA A 46 2.19 11.38 -9.91
CA ALA A 46 1.48 12.44 -9.21
C ALA A 46 1.40 12.15 -7.69
N TYR A 47 1.19 10.88 -7.33
CA TYR A 47 1.18 10.37 -5.97
C TYR A 47 2.47 10.71 -5.22
N VAL A 48 3.64 10.39 -5.80
CA VAL A 48 4.92 10.63 -5.14
C VAL A 48 5.18 12.11 -4.86
N MET A 49 4.53 13.02 -5.59
CA MET A 49 4.71 14.47 -5.42
C MET A 49 3.84 15.09 -4.30
N LEU A 50 2.99 14.29 -3.64
CA LEU A 50 2.23 14.74 -2.48
C LEU A 50 3.15 14.90 -1.27
N GLY A 51 2.94 15.96 -0.49
CA GLY A 51 3.76 16.26 0.68
C GLY A 51 3.64 15.19 1.77
N ALA A 52 2.44 14.68 1.99
CA ALA A 52 2.15 13.59 2.91
C ALA A 52 2.85 12.28 2.49
N VAL A 53 2.96 12.02 1.18
CA VAL A 53 3.74 10.87 0.67
C VAL A 53 5.22 11.05 0.95
N GLN A 54 5.77 12.25 0.73
CA GLN A 54 7.17 12.53 1.04
C GLN A 54 7.46 12.38 2.54
N GLY A 55 6.58 12.85 3.42
CA GLY A 55 6.71 12.65 4.86
C GLY A 55 6.70 11.18 5.26
N ALA A 56 5.76 10.40 4.72
CA ALA A 56 5.68 8.96 4.95
C ALA A 56 6.92 8.21 4.44
N LEU A 57 7.49 8.62 3.30
CA LEU A 57 8.73 8.05 2.77
C LEU A 57 9.96 8.39 3.64
N THR A 58 10.00 9.58 4.22
CA THR A 58 11.07 9.92 5.18
C THR A 58 11.00 8.99 6.38
N GLU A 59 9.81 8.80 6.95
CA GLU A 59 9.59 7.93 8.11
C GLU A 59 9.97 6.46 7.81
N LEU A 60 9.59 5.93 6.64
CA LEU A 60 9.99 4.57 6.20
C LEU A 60 11.50 4.42 6.02
N ARG A 61 12.18 5.47 5.54
CA ARG A 61 13.62 5.43 5.23
C ARG A 61 14.51 5.64 6.44
N GLU A 62 13.98 6.15 7.55
CA GLU A 62 14.74 6.23 8.80
C GLU A 62 15.12 4.83 9.33
N GLU A 63 14.49 3.75 8.84
CA GLU A 63 14.88 2.35 9.10
C GLU A 63 15.82 1.72 8.04
N ASP A 64 15.91 2.24 6.80
CA ASP A 64 16.65 1.58 5.69
C ASP A 64 17.43 2.58 4.80
N ALA A 65 18.74 2.73 5.07
CA ALA A 65 19.55 3.89 4.67
C ALA A 65 20.25 3.81 3.28
N GLY A 66 19.52 3.45 2.21
CA GLY A 66 20.04 3.42 0.83
C GLY A 66 19.33 4.38 -0.16
N ALA A 67 20.01 4.89 -1.19
CA ALA A 67 19.40 5.75 -2.22
C ALA A 67 18.59 4.97 -3.27
N GLU A 68 19.05 3.78 -3.69
CA GLU A 68 18.26 2.84 -4.51
C GLU A 68 16.96 2.45 -3.82
N SER A 69 16.97 2.43 -2.48
CA SER A 69 15.78 2.12 -1.68
C SER A 69 14.64 3.13 -1.88
N ALA A 70 14.89 4.40 -2.24
CA ALA A 70 13.85 5.42 -2.21
C ALA A 70 12.75 5.19 -3.26
N HIS A 71 13.13 4.70 -4.45
CA HIS A 71 12.16 4.35 -5.49
C HIS A 71 11.37 3.10 -5.12
N ASP A 72 12.04 2.09 -4.55
CA ASP A 72 11.41 0.85 -4.10
C ASP A 72 10.43 1.12 -2.95
N HIS A 73 10.81 1.94 -1.96
CA HIS A 73 9.92 2.38 -0.89
C HIS A 73 8.71 3.15 -1.42
N ALA A 74 8.88 4.00 -2.45
CA ALA A 74 7.76 4.69 -3.08
C ALA A 74 6.79 3.72 -3.77
N GLY A 75 7.30 2.71 -4.47
CA GLY A 75 6.47 1.67 -5.08
C GLY A 75 5.71 0.83 -4.04
N ILE A 76 6.39 0.42 -2.98
CA ILE A 76 5.80 -0.35 -1.88
C ILE A 76 4.72 0.49 -1.17
N LEU A 77 5.03 1.74 -0.83
CA LEU A 77 4.10 2.65 -0.17
C LEU A 77 2.87 2.92 -1.05
N PHE A 78 3.05 3.09 -2.36
CA PHE A 78 1.95 3.23 -3.32
C PHE A 78 1.02 2.01 -3.28
N HIS A 79 1.56 0.80 -3.39
CA HIS A 79 0.75 -0.41 -3.35
C HIS A 79 0.08 -0.64 -1.98
N ALA A 80 0.77 -0.33 -0.88
CA ALA A 80 0.23 -0.41 0.47
C ALA A 80 -0.97 0.54 0.65
N TYR A 81 -0.82 1.80 0.23
CA TYR A 81 -1.88 2.80 0.24
C TYR A 81 -3.12 2.33 -0.53
N HIS A 82 -2.93 1.80 -1.75
CA HIS A 82 -4.04 1.32 -2.56
C HIS A 82 -4.70 0.07 -1.99
N PHE A 83 -3.93 -0.84 -1.39
CA PHE A 83 -4.49 -2.00 -0.70
C PHE A 83 -5.32 -1.59 0.52
N TRP A 84 -4.80 -0.67 1.34
CA TRP A 84 -5.52 -0.11 2.49
C TRP A 84 -6.80 0.60 2.05
N ARG A 85 -6.74 1.42 0.99
CA ARG A 85 -7.91 2.12 0.42
C ARG A 85 -9.00 1.14 -0.07
N CYS A 86 -8.61 -0.05 -0.53
CA CYS A 86 -9.55 -1.11 -0.92
C CYS A 86 -10.14 -1.88 0.27
N GLY A 87 -9.88 -1.46 1.51
CA GLY A 87 -10.42 -2.06 2.73
C GLY A 87 -9.55 -3.15 3.34
N GLY A 88 -8.30 -3.31 2.88
CA GLY A 88 -7.34 -4.20 3.53
C GLY A 88 -7.71 -5.69 3.53
N GLY A 89 -8.68 -6.09 2.70
CA GLY A 89 -9.33 -7.39 2.81
C GLY A 89 -8.44 -8.55 2.38
N VAL A 90 -8.21 -9.52 3.27
CA VAL A 90 -7.59 -10.80 2.92
C VAL A 90 -8.69 -11.79 2.53
N VAL A 91 -8.59 -12.35 1.32
CA VAL A 91 -9.52 -13.37 0.84
C VAL A 91 -8.86 -14.74 0.78
N LEU A 92 -9.51 -15.74 1.36
CA LEU A 92 -9.12 -17.14 1.18
C LEU A 92 -9.56 -17.61 -0.20
N ALA A 93 -8.59 -17.77 -1.09
CA ALA A 93 -8.83 -18.22 -2.46
C ALA A 93 -8.25 -19.63 -2.70
N HIS A 94 -9.01 -20.47 -3.40
CA HIS A 94 -8.49 -21.75 -3.87
C HIS A 94 -7.45 -21.55 -4.97
N ARG A 95 -6.38 -22.36 -4.99
CA ARG A 95 -5.26 -22.24 -5.96
C ARG A 95 -5.72 -22.18 -7.42
N LYS A 96 -6.75 -22.96 -7.79
CA LYS A 96 -7.30 -22.96 -9.15
C LYS A 96 -7.94 -21.62 -9.51
N THR A 97 -8.63 -20.98 -8.56
CA THR A 97 -9.27 -19.67 -8.74
C THR A 97 -8.23 -18.59 -8.99
N VAL A 98 -7.16 -18.55 -8.17
CA VAL A 98 -6.06 -17.58 -8.33
C VAL A 98 -5.38 -17.73 -9.70
N ARG A 99 -5.09 -18.97 -10.12
CA ARG A 99 -4.50 -19.22 -11.45
C ARG A 99 -5.39 -18.76 -12.59
N GLY A 100 -6.70 -18.97 -12.47
CA GLY A 100 -7.67 -18.48 -13.47
C GLY A 100 -7.68 -16.96 -13.56
N LEU A 101 -7.64 -16.25 -12.42
CA LEU A 101 -7.61 -14.79 -12.39
C LEU A 101 -6.34 -14.22 -13.02
N LEU A 102 -5.16 -14.77 -12.70
CA LEU A 102 -3.88 -14.33 -13.26
C LEU A 102 -3.79 -14.57 -14.77
N ALA A 103 -4.40 -15.65 -15.27
CA ALA A 103 -4.46 -15.94 -16.70
C ALA A 103 -5.50 -15.07 -17.44
N GLY A 104 -6.50 -14.55 -16.72
CA GLY A 104 -7.65 -13.82 -17.28
C GLY A 104 -7.46 -12.31 -17.38
N GLY A 105 -6.37 -11.74 -16.85
CA GLY A 105 -6.01 -10.32 -17.04
C GLY A 105 -7.14 -9.36 -16.71
N VAL A 106 -7.81 -9.53 -15.57
CA VAL A 106 -8.75 -8.50 -15.10
C VAL A 106 -7.91 -7.46 -14.35
N GLY A 107 -7.76 -6.29 -14.96
CA GLY A 107 -7.25 -5.12 -14.23
C GLY A 107 -8.17 -4.83 -13.06
N VAL A 108 -7.62 -4.83 -11.85
CA VAL A 108 -8.35 -4.48 -10.64
C VAL A 108 -7.63 -3.30 -9.99
N CYS A 109 -8.41 -2.24 -9.82
CA CYS A 109 -8.14 -0.91 -9.23
C CYS A 109 -7.34 0.06 -10.09
#